data_AF-E7D191-F1
#
_entry.id   AF-E7D191-F1
#
_cell.length_a   1.000
_cell.length_b   1.000
_cell.length_c   1.000
_cell.angle_alpha   90.00
_cell.angle_beta   90.00
_cell.angle_gamma   90.00
#
_symmetry.space_group_name_H-M   'P 1'
#
loop_
_entity.id
_entity.type
_entity.pdbx_description
1 polymer ?
#
loop_
_entity_poly.entity_id
_entity_poly.type
_entity_poly.pdbx_seq_one_letter_code
_entity_poly.pdbx_strand_id
1 'polypeptide(L)'
;MESKEEIEEFYDCHEICSYEEYDTSSAREKASILWLLSKAFEGEIPADLMEPFYRDQDNIRRLKPKIVHSLANAELYCLALVNIYADPNYHNLDHQGIVQVLTRKGINLVQSREAPLTETTLVQTAPIRLNLHMAVIDGIMSLYIKEVLIPEKIFEVVKKFSSVDASSEMPSNSEEAAILWINKCCKALEQEIRLECSSEEECRLPKIPVLQNILDICDGCCIAAILCYYCPNFLRWQDICWNDPMSLGDSIYNLQLIRDFAQSAYLEKLIFLTFRGHSVSS
;
A
#
# COMPACT_ATOMS: atom_id res chain seq x y z
N MET A 1 -8.27 5.45 46.95
CA MET A 1 -9.43 5.96 46.17
C MET A 1 -8.98 7.28 45.57
N GLU A 2 -7.96 7.19 44.72
CA GLU A 2 -7.47 8.26 43.85
C GLU A 2 -7.78 7.81 42.43
N SER A 3 -8.25 8.76 41.65
CA SER A 3 -9.21 8.60 40.57
C SER A 3 -8.63 7.96 39.32
N LYS A 4 -9.50 7.23 38.63
CA LYS A 4 -9.33 6.65 37.28
C LYS A 4 -9.18 7.71 36.17
N GLU A 5 -8.64 8.89 36.46
CA GLU A 5 -8.63 10.06 35.56
C GLU A 5 -7.29 10.29 34.85
N GLU A 6 -6.25 9.49 35.11
CA GLU A 6 -4.91 9.68 34.49
C GLU A 6 -4.58 8.69 33.34
N ILE A 7 -5.57 8.01 32.76
CA ILE A 7 -5.34 7.05 31.64
C ILE A 7 -5.91 7.55 30.28
N GLU A 8 -6.56 8.71 30.22
CA GLU A 8 -7.21 9.19 28.97
C GLU A 8 -6.36 10.13 28.08
N GLU A 9 -5.08 10.39 28.40
CA GLU A 9 -4.33 11.46 27.72
C GLU A 9 -3.37 11.02 26.58
N PHE A 10 -3.55 9.84 25.97
CA PHE A 10 -2.67 9.40 24.87
C PHE A 10 -3.34 8.81 23.62
N TYR A 11 -4.63 9.06 23.42
CA TYR A 11 -5.29 8.77 22.15
C TYR A 11 -5.58 10.06 21.40
N ASP A 12 -4.60 10.54 20.62
CA ASP A 12 -4.89 11.44 19.51
C ASP A 12 -5.65 10.63 18.44
N CYS A 13 -6.92 10.37 18.73
CA CYS A 13 -7.84 9.71 17.83
C CYS A 13 -8.12 10.70 16.71
N HIS A 14 -7.35 10.60 15.62
CA HIS A 14 -7.68 11.29 14.38
C HIS A 14 -9.16 11.00 14.04
N GLU A 15 -10.03 11.99 14.22
CA GLU A 15 -11.46 11.89 13.93
C GLU A 15 -11.64 11.51 12.46
N ILE A 16 -11.98 10.25 12.21
CA ILE A 16 -12.19 9.71 10.88
C ILE A 16 -13.37 10.44 10.26
N CYS A 17 -13.11 11.13 9.15
CA CYS A 17 -14.14 11.75 8.33
C CYS A 17 -15.21 10.71 7.98
N SER A 18 -16.48 11.10 8.06
CA SER A 18 -17.60 10.19 7.81
C SER A 18 -17.47 9.51 6.44
N TYR A 19 -17.92 8.26 6.32
CA TYR A 19 -17.84 7.51 5.05
C TYR A 19 -18.52 8.27 3.89
N GLU A 20 -19.55 9.07 4.18
CA GLU A 20 -20.30 9.86 3.21
C GLU A 20 -19.51 11.07 2.66
N GLU A 21 -18.50 11.54 3.39
CA GLU A 21 -17.64 12.66 3.01
C GLU A 21 -16.27 12.21 2.43
N TYR A 22 -15.96 10.91 2.54
CA TYR A 22 -14.70 10.36 2.04
C TYR A 22 -14.72 10.17 0.52
N ASP A 23 -14.07 11.10 -0.18
CA ASP A 23 -13.86 10.99 -1.63
C ASP A 23 -12.81 9.90 -1.95
N THR A 24 -13.29 8.68 -2.12
CA THR A 24 -12.52 7.49 -2.51
C THR A 24 -11.74 7.70 -3.81
N SER A 25 -12.30 8.45 -4.77
CA SER A 25 -11.64 8.75 -6.04
C SER A 25 -10.43 9.65 -5.81
N SER A 26 -10.62 10.74 -5.06
CA SER A 26 -9.53 11.65 -4.71
C SER A 26 -8.41 10.95 -3.92
N ALA A 27 -8.77 10.08 -2.97
CA ALA A 27 -7.81 9.33 -2.20
C ALA A 27 -7.00 8.36 -3.06
N ARG A 28 -7.67 7.62 -3.96
CA ARG A 28 -7.01 6.73 -4.93
C ARG A 28 -6.03 7.47 -5.82
N GLU A 29 -6.43 8.61 -6.38
CA GLU A 29 -5.54 9.44 -7.21
C GLU A 29 -4.30 9.87 -6.44
N LYS A 30 -4.48 10.37 -5.21
CA LYS A 30 -3.37 10.78 -4.35
C LYS A 30 -2.42 9.62 -4.04
N ALA A 31 -2.94 8.49 -3.60
CA ALA A 31 -2.14 7.31 -3.30
C ALA A 31 -1.37 6.81 -4.53
N SER A 32 -2.01 6.82 -5.71
CA SER A 32 -1.39 6.33 -6.94
C SER A 32 -0.27 7.23 -7.44
N ILE A 33 -0.45 8.55 -7.34
CA ILE A 33 0.60 9.52 -7.68
C ILE A 33 1.75 9.42 -6.68
N LEU A 34 1.47 9.33 -5.38
CA LEU A 34 2.52 9.18 -4.37
C LEU A 34 3.31 7.89 -4.55
N TRP A 35 2.64 6.79 -4.90
CA TRP A 35 3.33 5.55 -5.25
C TRP A 35 4.21 5.70 -6.48
N LEU A 36 3.74 6.38 -7.54
CA LEU A 36 4.58 6.60 -8.72
C LEU A 36 5.80 7.47 -8.37
N LEU A 37 5.60 8.55 -7.60
CA LEU A 37 6.68 9.41 -7.11
C LEU A 37 7.68 8.61 -6.27
N SER A 38 7.22 7.71 -5.40
CA SER A 38 8.15 6.89 -4.60
C SER A 38 8.98 5.96 -5.47
N LYS A 39 8.42 5.42 -6.56
CA LYS A 39 9.22 4.65 -7.52
C LYS A 39 10.17 5.52 -8.33
N ALA A 40 9.75 6.70 -8.74
CA ALA A 40 10.61 7.63 -9.49
C ALA A 40 11.77 8.22 -8.67
N PHE A 41 11.59 8.39 -7.37
CA PHE A 41 12.58 8.97 -6.46
C PHE A 41 13.18 7.96 -5.47
N GLU A 42 13.05 6.65 -5.73
CA GLU A 42 13.58 5.58 -4.87
C GLU A 42 13.17 5.69 -3.39
N GLY A 43 11.96 6.20 -3.16
CA GLY A 43 11.38 6.45 -1.84
C GLY A 43 11.70 7.81 -1.24
N GLU A 44 12.58 8.61 -1.85
CA GLU A 44 12.98 9.95 -1.38
C GLU A 44 12.19 11.04 -2.10
N ILE A 45 10.87 11.03 -1.91
CA ILE A 45 9.98 12.01 -2.53
C ILE A 45 10.33 13.41 -1.99
N PRO A 46 10.58 14.41 -2.87
CA PRO A 46 10.79 15.78 -2.44
C PRO A 46 9.62 16.31 -1.58
N ALA A 47 9.92 17.05 -0.51
CA ALA A 47 8.90 17.55 0.43
C ALA A 47 7.81 18.39 -0.26
N ASP A 48 8.16 19.11 -1.34
CA ASP A 48 7.20 19.87 -2.14
C ASP A 48 6.29 19.00 -3.01
N LEU A 49 6.55 17.69 -3.15
CA LEU A 49 5.74 16.73 -3.91
C LEU A 49 4.99 15.72 -3.02
N MET A 50 5.31 15.66 -1.72
CA MET A 50 4.60 14.82 -0.73
C MET A 50 3.11 15.16 -0.61
N GLU A 51 2.72 16.41 -0.89
CA GLU A 51 1.32 16.78 -1.14
C GLU A 51 1.14 17.06 -2.64
N PRO A 52 0.72 16.09 -3.46
CA PRO A 52 0.73 16.24 -4.92
C PRO A 52 -0.35 17.19 -5.45
N PHE A 53 -1.37 17.47 -4.65
CA PHE A 53 -2.49 18.34 -5.01
C PHE A 53 -2.46 19.64 -4.23
N TYR A 54 -3.01 20.70 -4.82
CA TYR A 54 -3.29 21.96 -4.13
C TYR A 54 -4.70 22.42 -4.50
N ARG A 55 -5.24 23.39 -3.75
CA ARG A 55 -6.47 24.08 -4.15
C ARG A 55 -6.11 25.45 -4.70
N ASP A 56 -6.67 25.80 -5.85
CA ASP A 56 -6.46 27.09 -6.47
C ASP A 56 -7.34 28.19 -5.83
N GLN A 57 -7.35 29.39 -6.45
CA GLN A 57 -8.15 30.53 -5.98
C GLN A 57 -9.66 30.27 -6.04
N ASP A 58 -10.10 29.35 -6.89
CA ASP A 58 -11.50 28.94 -7.04
C ASP A 58 -11.83 27.72 -6.15
N ASN A 59 -10.93 27.34 -5.23
CA ASN A 59 -11.03 26.17 -4.36
C ASN A 59 -11.12 24.83 -5.13
N ILE A 60 -10.67 24.80 -6.38
CA ILE A 60 -10.63 23.61 -7.23
C ILE A 60 -9.35 22.84 -6.92
N ARG A 61 -9.48 21.53 -6.65
CA ARG A 61 -8.34 20.63 -6.46
C ARG A 61 -7.60 20.44 -7.79
N ARG A 62 -6.33 20.83 -7.83
CA ARG A 62 -5.45 20.70 -9.00
C ARG A 62 -4.17 19.97 -8.65
N LEU A 63 -3.65 19.23 -9.61
CA LEU A 63 -2.34 18.59 -9.50
C LEU A 63 -1.23 19.65 -9.60
N LYS A 64 -0.18 19.53 -8.79
CA LYS A 64 0.96 20.47 -8.83
C LYS A 64 1.57 20.55 -10.25
N PRO A 65 1.91 21.76 -10.75
CA PRO A 65 2.38 21.94 -12.13
C PRO A 65 3.60 21.09 -12.49
N LYS A 66 4.52 20.85 -11.54
CA LYS A 66 5.68 19.96 -11.74
C LYS A 66 5.26 18.54 -12.11
N ILE A 67 4.27 17.99 -11.40
CA ILE A 67 3.77 16.63 -11.64
C ILE A 67 3.00 16.59 -12.97
N VAL A 68 2.17 17.61 -13.24
CA VAL A 68 1.46 17.73 -14.53
C VAL A 68 2.45 17.69 -15.71
N HIS A 69 3.53 18.45 -15.64
CA HIS A 69 4.54 18.48 -16.70
C HIS A 69 5.26 17.13 -16.84
N SER A 70 5.69 16.54 -15.73
CA SER A 70 6.44 15.27 -15.72
C SER A 70 5.60 14.05 -16.14
N LEU A 71 4.27 14.11 -15.98
CA LEU A 71 3.35 13.12 -16.55
C LEU A 71 3.14 13.34 -18.05
N ALA A 72 2.97 14.61 -18.46
CA ALA A 72 2.69 14.99 -19.83
C ALA A 72 3.89 14.85 -20.77
N ASN A 73 5.12 14.80 -20.26
CA ASN A 73 6.34 14.52 -21.02
C ASN A 73 6.86 13.08 -20.82
N ALA A 74 6.11 12.23 -20.10
CA ALA A 74 6.44 10.84 -19.76
C ALA A 74 7.66 10.61 -18.83
N GLU A 75 8.31 11.66 -18.36
CA GLU A 75 9.51 11.59 -17.52
C GLU A 75 9.26 10.79 -16.23
N LEU A 76 8.16 11.06 -15.53
CA LEU A 76 7.89 10.41 -14.25
C LEU A 76 7.69 8.89 -14.40
N TYR A 77 7.10 8.46 -15.52
CA TYR A 77 6.95 7.05 -15.85
C TYR A 77 8.29 6.40 -16.18
N CYS A 78 9.14 7.08 -16.95
CA CYS A 78 10.47 6.61 -17.29
C CYS A 78 11.33 6.42 -16.04
N LEU A 79 11.37 7.41 -15.15
CA LEU A 79 12.09 7.33 -13.88
C LEU A 79 11.63 6.13 -13.04
N ALA A 80 10.31 5.93 -12.91
CA ALA A 80 9.78 4.78 -12.20
C ALA A 80 10.19 3.44 -12.84
N LEU A 81 10.09 3.32 -14.17
CA LEU A 81 10.46 2.09 -14.88
C LEU A 81 11.96 1.78 -14.81
N VAL A 82 12.81 2.80 -14.94
CA VAL A 82 14.27 2.67 -14.76
C VAL A 82 14.57 2.14 -13.37
N ASN A 83 13.96 2.70 -12.32
CA ASN A 83 14.23 2.28 -10.94
C ASN A 83 13.65 0.88 -10.62
N ILE A 84 12.53 0.51 -11.25
CA ILE A 84 11.93 -0.83 -11.08
C ILE A 84 12.81 -1.92 -11.71
N TYR A 85 13.37 -1.67 -12.91
CA TYR A 85 14.13 -2.68 -13.66
C TYR A 85 15.66 -2.55 -13.55
N ALA A 86 16.16 -1.43 -13.07
CA ALA A 86 17.56 -1.02 -13.20
C ALA A 86 18.06 -1.12 -14.66
N ASP A 87 17.19 -0.85 -15.64
CA ASP A 87 17.49 -0.94 -17.07
C ASP A 87 17.51 0.46 -17.73
N PRO A 88 18.67 0.92 -18.22
CA PRO A 88 18.80 2.22 -18.89
C PRO A 88 17.93 2.39 -20.15
N ASN A 89 17.45 1.30 -20.75
CA ASN A 89 16.59 1.35 -21.94
C ASN A 89 15.25 2.08 -21.67
N TYR A 90 14.88 2.28 -20.40
CA TYR A 90 13.64 2.94 -20.00
C TYR A 90 13.77 4.46 -19.78
N HIS A 91 14.95 5.08 -19.95
CA HIS A 91 15.16 6.49 -19.63
C HIS A 91 14.40 7.50 -20.51
N ASN A 92 14.17 7.19 -21.79
CA ASN A 92 13.70 8.15 -22.79
C ASN A 92 12.57 7.60 -23.64
N LEU A 93 11.54 7.06 -22.99
CA LEU A 93 10.34 6.59 -23.67
C LEU A 93 9.29 7.70 -23.77
N ASP A 94 8.64 7.80 -24.93
CA ASP A 94 7.37 8.51 -25.03
C ASP A 94 6.22 7.65 -24.46
N HIS A 95 5.00 8.20 -24.41
CA HIS A 95 3.85 7.44 -23.91
C HIS A 95 3.57 6.19 -24.73
N GLN A 96 3.81 6.21 -26.05
CA GLN A 96 3.63 5.01 -26.89
C GLN A 96 4.63 3.92 -26.51
N GLY A 97 5.88 4.29 -26.28
CA GLY A 97 6.94 3.40 -25.80
C GLY A 97 6.58 2.75 -24.48
N ILE A 98 6.06 3.53 -23.53
CA ILE A 98 5.59 3.00 -22.23
C ILE A 98 4.45 1.99 -22.42
N VAL A 99 3.44 2.32 -23.23
CA VAL A 99 2.33 1.42 -23.54
C VAL A 99 2.84 0.13 -24.18
N GLN A 100 3.77 0.23 -25.14
CA GLN A 100 4.36 -0.92 -25.80
C GLN A 100 5.16 -1.81 -24.83
N VAL A 101 5.93 -1.21 -23.91
CA VAL A 101 6.65 -1.95 -22.86
C VAL A 101 5.67 -2.73 -21.99
N LEU A 102 4.61 -2.08 -21.52
CA LEU A 102 3.56 -2.71 -20.71
C LEU A 102 2.90 -3.87 -21.47
N THR A 103 2.50 -3.67 -22.72
CA THR A 103 1.88 -4.71 -23.55
C THR A 103 2.83 -5.90 -23.78
N ARG A 104 4.11 -5.65 -24.09
CA ARG A 104 5.11 -6.72 -24.25
C ARG A 104 5.32 -7.54 -22.97
N LYS A 105 5.11 -6.92 -21.81
CA LYS A 105 5.16 -7.58 -20.49
C LYS A 105 3.84 -8.24 -20.08
N GLY A 106 2.83 -8.19 -20.95
CA GLY A 106 1.51 -8.77 -20.73
C GLY A 106 0.58 -7.92 -19.88
N ILE A 107 0.83 -6.61 -19.78
CA ILE A 107 -0.06 -5.65 -19.13
C ILE A 107 -0.83 -4.90 -20.22
N ASN A 108 -2.16 -5.08 -20.21
CA ASN A 108 -3.06 -4.38 -21.11
C ASN A 108 -3.73 -3.23 -20.35
N LEU A 109 -3.53 -2.01 -20.85
CA LEU A 109 -4.11 -0.82 -20.22
C LEU A 109 -5.62 -0.76 -20.43
N VAL A 110 -6.33 -0.36 -19.38
CA VAL A 110 -7.78 -0.14 -19.45
C VAL A 110 -8.07 1.10 -20.29
N GLN A 111 -8.87 0.96 -21.33
CA GLN A 111 -9.28 2.08 -22.15
C GLN A 111 -10.39 2.89 -21.46
N SER A 112 -10.28 4.21 -21.48
CA SER A 112 -11.33 5.11 -20.99
C SER A 112 -12.47 5.20 -22.02
N ARG A 113 -13.71 5.31 -21.53
CA ARG A 113 -14.90 5.56 -22.36
C ARG A 113 -14.98 6.99 -22.86
N GLU A 114 -14.37 7.94 -22.15
CA GLU A 114 -14.46 9.38 -22.44
C GLU A 114 -13.48 9.82 -23.52
N ALA A 115 -12.31 9.17 -23.56
CA ALA A 115 -11.24 9.53 -24.47
C ALA A 115 -10.33 8.33 -24.76
N PRO A 116 -9.82 8.21 -26.00
CA PRO A 116 -8.82 7.19 -26.30
C PRO A 116 -7.50 7.51 -25.59
N LEU A 117 -6.84 6.45 -25.12
CA LEU A 117 -5.49 6.51 -24.56
C LEU A 117 -4.48 6.64 -25.72
N THR A 118 -4.11 7.87 -26.06
CA THR A 118 -3.12 8.17 -27.11
C THR A 118 -2.08 9.15 -26.57
N GLU A 119 -0.94 9.23 -27.22
CA GLU A 119 0.09 10.22 -26.85
C GLU A 119 -0.48 11.64 -26.92
N THR A 120 -1.23 11.97 -27.97
CA THR A 120 -1.87 13.28 -28.15
C THR A 120 -2.79 13.66 -27.00
N THR A 121 -3.48 12.70 -26.36
CA THR A 121 -4.34 12.99 -25.21
C THR A 121 -3.57 13.07 -23.89
N LEU A 122 -2.45 12.36 -23.76
CA LEU A 122 -1.59 12.35 -22.58
C LEU A 122 -0.64 13.56 -22.49
N VAL A 123 -0.26 14.17 -23.61
CA VAL A 123 0.58 15.39 -23.61
C VAL A 123 -0.21 16.67 -23.27
N GLN A 124 -1.54 16.61 -23.20
CA GLN A 124 -2.39 17.76 -22.88
C GLN A 124 -2.31 18.13 -21.40
N THR A 125 -1.98 19.39 -21.09
CA THR A 125 -1.83 19.89 -19.70
C THR A 125 -2.89 20.89 -19.27
N ALA A 126 -3.73 21.39 -20.18
CA ALA A 126 -4.71 22.43 -19.92
C ALA A 126 -6.09 22.09 -20.52
N PRO A 127 -6.92 21.26 -19.85
CA PRO A 127 -6.64 20.55 -18.58
C PRO A 127 -5.89 19.23 -18.81
N ILE A 128 -5.17 18.76 -17.78
CA ILE A 128 -4.60 17.41 -17.77
C ILE A 128 -5.72 16.36 -17.69
N ARG A 129 -5.61 15.31 -18.51
CA ARG A 129 -6.53 14.16 -18.49
C ARG A 129 -6.09 13.14 -17.46
N LEU A 130 -6.26 13.47 -16.17
CA LEU A 130 -5.74 12.67 -15.06
C LEU A 130 -6.24 11.22 -15.12
N ASN A 131 -7.49 10.97 -15.49
CA ASN A 131 -8.05 9.63 -15.67
C ASN A 131 -7.23 8.74 -16.64
N LEU A 132 -6.69 9.31 -17.72
CA LEU A 132 -5.83 8.59 -18.66
C LEU A 132 -4.45 8.30 -18.06
N HIS A 133 -3.88 9.26 -17.33
CA HIS A 133 -2.62 9.05 -16.61
C HIS A 133 -2.75 7.99 -15.52
N MET A 134 -3.91 7.93 -14.83
CA MET A 134 -4.20 6.90 -13.83
C MET A 134 -4.18 5.50 -14.46
N ALA A 135 -4.72 5.32 -15.68
CA ALA A 135 -4.64 4.03 -16.37
C ALA A 135 -3.19 3.60 -16.64
N VAL A 136 -2.30 4.53 -17.01
CA VAL A 136 -0.87 4.24 -17.18
C VAL A 136 -0.21 3.88 -15.85
N ILE A 137 -0.53 4.60 -14.77
CA ILE A 137 -0.03 4.32 -13.41
C ILE A 137 -0.47 2.93 -12.95
N ASP A 138 -1.76 2.59 -13.09
CA ASP A 138 -2.31 1.26 -12.77
C ASP A 138 -1.57 0.16 -13.55
N GLY A 139 -1.21 0.43 -14.81
CA GLY A 139 -0.42 -0.48 -15.63
C GLY A 139 1.00 -0.70 -15.08
N ILE A 140 1.70 0.38 -14.72
CA ILE A 140 3.05 0.29 -14.13
C ILE A 140 3.00 -0.40 -12.75
N MET A 141 1.97 -0.13 -11.93
CA MET A 141 1.72 -0.85 -10.68
C MET A 141 1.49 -2.34 -10.90
N SER A 142 0.65 -2.70 -11.86
CA SER A 142 0.38 -4.10 -12.21
C SER A 142 1.64 -4.82 -12.68
N LEU A 143 2.48 -4.13 -13.46
CA LEU A 143 3.79 -4.64 -13.86
C LEU A 143 4.68 -4.88 -12.64
N TYR A 144 4.79 -3.90 -11.75
CA TYR A 144 5.60 -4.01 -10.53
C TYR A 144 5.14 -5.18 -9.64
N ILE A 145 3.83 -5.32 -9.41
CA ILE A 145 3.25 -6.43 -8.65
C ILE A 145 3.66 -7.77 -9.26
N LYS A 146 3.56 -7.92 -10.57
CA LYS A 146 3.91 -9.16 -11.28
C LYS A 146 5.39 -9.51 -11.18
N GLU A 147 6.28 -8.51 -11.17
CA GLU A 147 7.73 -8.71 -11.06
C GLU A 147 8.17 -9.02 -9.61
N VAL A 148 7.45 -8.51 -8.61
CA VAL A 148 7.76 -8.74 -7.18
C VAL A 148 7.12 -10.03 -6.66
N LEU A 149 5.84 -10.26 -6.96
CA LEU A 149 5.04 -11.39 -6.48
C LEU A 149 4.98 -12.49 -7.54
N ILE A 150 6.15 -13.07 -7.82
CA ILE A 150 6.30 -14.19 -8.74
C ILE A 150 5.92 -15.49 -7.99
N PRO A 151 4.86 -16.22 -8.42
CA PRO A 151 4.31 -17.36 -7.70
C PRO A 151 5.35 -18.40 -7.26
N GLU A 152 6.22 -18.83 -8.19
CA GLU A 152 7.24 -19.84 -7.92
C GLU A 152 8.27 -19.37 -6.91
N LYS A 153 8.70 -18.10 -7.00
CA LYS A 153 9.69 -17.54 -6.08
C LYS A 153 9.10 -17.39 -4.68
N ILE A 154 7.87 -16.90 -4.57
CA ILE A 154 7.18 -16.76 -3.29
C ILE A 154 6.98 -18.14 -2.63
N PHE A 155 6.57 -19.14 -3.41
CA PHE A 155 6.43 -20.51 -2.92
C PHE A 155 7.74 -21.06 -2.33
N GLU A 156 8.86 -20.86 -3.01
CA GLU A 156 10.19 -21.25 -2.51
C GLU A 156 10.64 -20.45 -1.27
N VAL A 157 10.23 -19.18 -1.13
CA VAL A 157 10.48 -18.40 0.09
C VAL A 157 9.68 -18.96 1.27
N VAL A 158 8.39 -19.26 1.07
CA VAL A 158 7.51 -19.80 2.11
C VAL A 158 8.01 -21.13 2.64
N LYS A 159 8.51 -22.02 1.76
CA LYS A 159 9.11 -23.31 2.16
C LYS A 159 10.22 -23.21 3.20
N LYS A 160 10.90 -22.06 3.28
CA LYS A 160 12.03 -21.87 4.21
C LYS A 160 11.58 -21.75 5.66
N PHE A 161 10.34 -21.34 5.91
CA PHE A 161 9.85 -21.06 7.27
C PHE A 161 8.50 -21.70 7.59
N SER A 162 7.77 -22.24 6.60
CA SER A 162 6.52 -22.96 6.83
C SER A 162 6.42 -24.20 5.93
N SER A 163 5.74 -25.23 6.44
CA SER A 163 5.34 -26.38 5.63
C SER A 163 4.30 -25.98 4.57
N VAL A 164 4.50 -26.44 3.35
CA VAL A 164 3.60 -26.25 2.20
C VAL A 164 3.54 -27.51 1.34
N ASP A 165 2.36 -27.84 0.86
CA ASP A 165 2.14 -28.91 -0.12
C ASP A 165 2.07 -28.34 -1.54
N ALA A 166 3.05 -28.68 -2.36
CA ALA A 166 3.14 -28.21 -3.75
C ALA A 166 1.97 -28.68 -4.63
N SER A 167 1.28 -29.76 -4.25
CA SER A 167 0.15 -30.28 -5.03
C SER A 167 -1.14 -29.50 -4.82
N SER A 168 -1.26 -28.77 -3.70
CA SER A 168 -2.51 -28.09 -3.32
C SER A 168 -2.35 -26.58 -3.05
N GLU A 169 -1.15 -26.11 -2.70
CA GLU A 169 -0.91 -24.73 -2.26
C GLU A 169 -0.07 -23.89 -3.23
N MET A 170 0.22 -24.40 -4.44
CA MET A 170 0.97 -23.65 -5.45
C MET A 170 0.10 -22.49 -5.99
N PRO A 171 0.52 -21.22 -5.86
CA PRO A 171 -0.26 -20.09 -6.33
C PRO A 171 -0.24 -19.99 -7.87
N SER A 172 -1.38 -19.63 -8.45
CA SER A 172 -1.55 -19.50 -9.91
C SER A 172 -1.24 -18.10 -10.42
N ASN A 173 -1.29 -17.09 -9.55
CA ASN A 173 -1.12 -15.68 -9.90
C ASN A 173 -0.51 -14.90 -8.71
N SER A 174 -0.19 -13.63 -8.93
CA SER A 174 0.45 -12.77 -7.93
C SER A 174 -0.41 -12.48 -6.70
N GLU A 175 -1.73 -12.45 -6.83
CA GLU A 175 -2.66 -12.24 -5.71
C GLU A 175 -2.67 -13.47 -4.79
N GLU A 176 -2.85 -14.66 -5.36
CA GLU A 176 -2.75 -15.93 -4.61
C GLU A 176 -1.38 -16.09 -3.95
N ALA A 177 -0.30 -15.68 -4.62
CA ALA A 177 1.04 -15.71 -4.06
C ALA A 177 1.17 -14.79 -2.82
N ALA A 178 0.61 -13.57 -2.88
CA ALA A 178 0.58 -12.67 -1.73
C ALA A 178 -0.22 -13.25 -0.57
N ILE A 179 -1.43 -13.75 -0.83
CA ILE A 179 -2.30 -14.35 0.19
C ILE A 179 -1.61 -15.55 0.85
N LEU A 180 -0.98 -16.42 0.06
CA LEU A 180 -0.23 -17.56 0.57
C LEU A 180 0.89 -17.10 1.51
N TRP A 181 1.71 -16.14 1.07
CA TRP A 181 2.82 -15.63 1.87
C TRP A 181 2.34 -15.00 3.19
N ILE A 182 1.32 -14.16 3.13
CA ILE A 182 0.72 -13.51 4.31
C ILE A 182 0.22 -14.58 5.30
N ASN A 183 -0.62 -15.50 4.85
CA ASN A 183 -1.19 -16.55 5.69
C ASN A 183 -0.12 -17.43 6.33
N LYS A 184 0.98 -17.70 5.61
CA LYS A 184 2.08 -18.53 6.13
C LYS A 184 2.91 -17.77 7.16
N CYS A 185 3.12 -16.46 6.99
CA CYS A 185 3.75 -15.62 8.02
C CYS A 185 2.88 -15.57 9.28
N CYS A 186 1.58 -15.33 9.13
CA CYS A 186 0.61 -15.36 10.24
C CYS A 186 0.66 -16.69 11.01
N LYS A 187 0.69 -17.82 10.29
CA LYS A 187 0.78 -19.15 10.89
C LYS A 187 2.12 -19.40 11.59
N ALA A 188 3.23 -18.89 11.05
CA ALA A 188 4.54 -18.99 11.70
C ALA A 188 4.56 -18.20 13.02
N LEU A 189 4.03 -16.98 13.03
CA LEU A 189 3.86 -16.19 14.25
C LEU A 189 2.98 -16.91 15.29
N GLU A 190 1.86 -17.50 14.85
CA GLU A 190 0.98 -18.27 15.74
C GLU A 190 1.73 -19.42 16.44
N GLN A 191 2.67 -20.07 15.73
CA GLN A 191 3.51 -21.13 16.29
C GLN A 191 4.53 -20.59 17.30
N GLU A 192 5.14 -19.45 17.03
CA GLU A 192 6.08 -18.80 17.96
C GLU A 192 5.38 -18.39 19.26
N ILE A 193 4.23 -17.73 19.16
CA ILE A 193 3.42 -17.34 20.33
C ILE A 193 3.02 -18.56 21.16
N ARG A 194 2.64 -19.67 20.51
CA ARG A 194 2.32 -20.93 21.21
C ARG A 194 3.48 -21.48 22.02
N LEU A 195 4.70 -21.39 21.49
CA LEU A 195 5.90 -21.86 22.18
C LEU A 195 6.23 -20.95 23.38
N GLU A 196 6.16 -19.63 23.21
CA GLU A 196 6.33 -18.65 24.29
C GLU A 196 5.31 -18.88 25.42
N CYS A 197 4.03 -19.00 25.04
CA CYS A 197 2.93 -19.15 25.98
C CYS A 197 2.86 -20.51 26.69
N SER A 198 3.49 -21.55 26.15
CA SER A 198 3.58 -22.84 26.84
C SER A 198 4.36 -22.78 28.17
N SER A 199 5.09 -21.68 28.40
CA SER A 199 5.83 -21.42 29.64
C SER A 199 5.05 -20.60 30.68
N GLU A 200 3.86 -20.07 30.33
CA GLU A 200 3.04 -19.20 31.18
C GLU A 200 1.63 -19.77 31.37
N GLU A 201 1.22 -19.97 32.63
CA GLU A 201 -0.05 -20.66 32.98
C GLU A 201 -1.33 -19.90 32.57
N GLU A 202 -1.23 -18.62 32.16
CA GLU A 202 -2.40 -17.77 31.81
C GLU A 202 -2.33 -17.13 30.40
N CYS A 203 -1.43 -17.57 29.51
CA CYS A 203 -1.39 -16.96 28.18
C CYS A 203 -2.59 -17.38 27.31
N ARG A 204 -3.44 -16.41 26.94
CA ARG A 204 -4.49 -16.58 25.93
C ARG A 204 -3.90 -16.42 24.54
N LEU A 205 -3.91 -17.49 23.76
CA LEU A 205 -3.45 -17.47 22.38
C LEU A 205 -4.33 -16.56 21.52
N PRO A 206 -3.74 -15.64 20.73
CA PRO A 206 -4.48 -14.82 19.80
C PRO A 206 -5.08 -15.68 18.68
N LYS A 207 -6.23 -15.26 18.16
CA LYS A 207 -6.84 -15.84 16.96
C LYS A 207 -6.42 -15.00 15.76
N ILE A 208 -5.34 -15.41 15.10
CA ILE A 208 -4.85 -14.73 13.91
C ILE A 208 -5.76 -15.09 12.71
N PRO A 209 -6.35 -14.12 12.00
CA PRO A 209 -7.24 -14.41 10.87
C PRO A 209 -6.49 -15.02 9.69
N VAL A 210 -7.22 -15.76 8.85
CA VAL A 210 -6.73 -16.36 7.61
C VAL A 210 -7.39 -15.65 6.44
N LEU A 211 -6.60 -15.00 5.60
CA LEU A 211 -7.06 -14.30 4.40
C LEU A 211 -7.67 -15.31 3.42
N GLN A 212 -8.87 -14.98 2.93
CA GLN A 212 -9.49 -15.60 1.77
C GLN A 212 -9.28 -14.75 0.51
N ASN A 213 -9.21 -13.43 0.68
CA ASN A 213 -8.96 -12.48 -0.38
C ASN A 213 -8.11 -11.30 0.14
N ILE A 214 -7.58 -10.49 -0.78
CA ILE A 214 -6.69 -9.39 -0.40
C ILE A 214 -7.40 -8.27 0.40
N LEU A 215 -8.72 -8.14 0.32
CA LEU A 215 -9.47 -7.11 1.06
C LEU A 215 -9.56 -7.43 2.55
N ASP A 216 -9.38 -8.70 2.94
CA ASP A 216 -9.42 -9.14 4.33
C ASP A 216 -8.29 -8.50 5.18
N ILE A 217 -7.29 -7.87 4.56
CA ILE A 217 -6.24 -7.11 5.28
C ILE A 217 -6.72 -5.79 5.89
N CYS A 218 -7.95 -5.36 5.59
CA CYS A 218 -8.46 -4.04 5.94
C CYS A 218 -8.54 -3.76 7.46
N ASP A 219 -8.60 -4.80 8.30
CA ASP A 219 -8.61 -4.66 9.76
C ASP A 219 -7.21 -4.48 10.38
N GLY A 220 -6.16 -4.57 9.55
CA GLY A 220 -4.77 -4.45 9.96
C GLY A 220 -4.19 -5.67 10.69
N CYS A 221 -4.98 -6.69 11.05
CA CYS A 221 -4.48 -7.81 11.86
C CYS A 221 -3.34 -8.57 11.19
N CYS A 222 -3.55 -9.01 9.94
CA CYS A 222 -2.53 -9.81 9.25
C CYS A 222 -1.31 -8.98 8.85
N ILE A 223 -1.48 -7.69 8.56
CA ILE A 223 -0.33 -6.81 8.29
C ILE A 223 0.49 -6.63 9.59
N ALA A 224 -0.16 -6.33 10.71
CA ALA A 224 0.50 -6.22 12.01
C ALA A 224 1.17 -7.54 12.42
N ALA A 225 0.55 -8.69 12.14
CA ALA A 225 1.13 -10.01 12.35
C ALA A 225 2.45 -10.19 11.58
N ILE A 226 2.49 -9.83 10.29
CA ILE A 226 3.70 -9.91 9.48
C ILE A 226 4.80 -9.00 10.05
N LEU A 227 4.46 -7.78 10.44
CA LEU A 227 5.40 -6.85 11.04
C LEU A 227 5.95 -7.38 12.36
N CYS A 228 5.10 -7.95 13.21
CA CYS A 228 5.52 -8.61 14.45
C CYS A 228 6.45 -9.80 14.16
N TYR A 229 6.14 -10.61 13.15
CA TYR A 229 6.95 -11.79 12.78
C TYR A 229 8.35 -11.41 12.29
N TYR A 230 8.46 -10.44 11.38
CA TYR A 230 9.75 -10.03 10.82
C TYR A 230 10.51 -9.02 11.68
N CYS A 231 9.82 -8.27 12.54
CA CYS A 231 10.37 -7.18 13.34
C CYS A 231 9.89 -7.25 14.81
N PRO A 232 10.14 -8.36 15.53
CA PRO A 232 9.62 -8.58 16.88
C PRO A 232 10.14 -7.57 17.92
N ASN A 233 11.26 -6.90 17.64
CA ASN A 233 11.83 -5.85 18.50
C ASN A 233 11.08 -4.51 18.41
N PHE A 234 10.26 -4.32 17.37
CA PHE A 234 9.59 -3.05 17.07
C PHE A 234 8.07 -3.14 17.24
N LEU A 235 7.48 -4.32 17.05
CA LEU A 235 6.06 -4.57 17.30
C LEU A 235 5.91 -5.93 17.98
N ARG A 236 5.25 -5.95 19.15
CA ARG A 236 4.99 -7.18 19.89
C ARG A 236 3.55 -7.63 19.64
N TRP A 237 3.32 -8.94 19.68
CA TRP A 237 2.01 -9.51 19.39
C TRP A 237 0.95 -9.13 20.43
N GLN A 238 1.36 -8.83 21.68
CA GLN A 238 0.47 -8.39 22.75
C GLN A 238 -0.09 -6.98 22.51
N ASP A 239 0.59 -6.17 21.70
CA ASP A 239 0.18 -4.80 21.40
C ASP A 239 -0.89 -4.78 20.29
N ILE A 240 -1.14 -5.90 19.60
CA ILE A 240 -2.08 -6.03 18.48
C ILE A 240 -3.47 -6.45 18.99
N CYS A 241 -4.54 -5.82 18.48
CA CYS A 241 -5.90 -6.26 18.73
C CYS A 241 -6.24 -7.50 17.88
N TRP A 242 -6.68 -8.58 18.55
CA TRP A 242 -7.04 -9.87 17.93
C TRP A 242 -8.52 -10.24 18.13
N ASN A 243 -9.39 -9.26 18.32
CA ASN A 243 -10.79 -9.49 18.63
C ASN A 243 -11.52 -10.17 17.46
N ASP A 244 -12.42 -11.09 17.78
CA ASP A 244 -13.28 -11.78 16.82
C ASP A 244 -14.72 -11.78 17.35
N PRO A 245 -15.65 -10.97 16.79
CA PRO A 245 -15.44 -10.10 15.62
C PRO A 245 -14.61 -8.85 15.92
N MET A 246 -13.89 -8.35 14.91
CA MET A 246 -13.13 -7.10 14.99
C MET A 246 -14.07 -5.89 15.01
N SER A 247 -13.87 -4.97 15.96
CA SER A 247 -14.60 -3.70 15.95
C SER A 247 -13.90 -2.65 15.08
N LEU A 248 -14.64 -1.63 14.63
CA LEU A 248 -14.04 -0.53 13.86
C LEU A 248 -12.93 0.17 14.66
N GLY A 249 -13.12 0.40 15.96
CA GLY A 249 -12.10 1.00 16.83
C GLY A 249 -10.83 0.17 16.90
N ASP A 250 -10.96 -1.14 17.05
CA ASP A 250 -9.82 -2.07 17.06
C ASP A 250 -9.09 -2.11 15.71
N SER A 251 -9.82 -2.10 14.59
CA SER A 251 -9.22 -2.01 13.25
C SER A 251 -8.43 -0.72 13.07
N ILE A 252 -8.98 0.41 13.49
CA ILE A 252 -8.30 1.72 13.41
C ILE A 252 -7.03 1.69 14.25
N TYR A 253 -7.10 1.14 15.46
CA TYR A 253 -5.96 1.01 16.34
C TYR A 253 -4.84 0.15 15.70
N ASN A 254 -5.16 -1.03 15.16
CA ASN A 254 -4.19 -1.86 14.44
C ASN A 254 -3.57 -1.13 13.25
N LEU A 255 -4.38 -0.40 12.49
CA LEU A 255 -3.93 0.39 11.34
C LEU A 255 -3.04 1.57 11.74
N GLN A 256 -3.29 2.22 12.88
CA GLN A 256 -2.42 3.24 13.46
C GLN A 256 -1.08 2.64 13.89
N LEU A 257 -1.08 1.49 14.56
CA LEU A 257 0.16 0.78 14.90
C LEU A 257 1.03 0.49 13.67
N ILE A 258 0.42 0.03 12.57
CA ILE A 258 1.13 -0.21 11.30
C ILE A 258 1.73 1.07 10.74
N ARG A 259 0.98 2.18 10.79
CA ARG A 259 1.44 3.49 10.31
C ARG A 259 2.61 4.00 11.14
N ASP A 260 2.51 3.92 12.47
CA ASP A 260 3.52 4.44 13.39
C ASP A 260 4.80 3.56 13.34
N PHE A 261 4.63 2.25 13.16
CA PHE A 261 5.73 1.35 12.82
C PHE A 261 6.42 1.77 11.52
N ALA A 262 5.66 2.07 10.48
CA ALA A 262 6.24 2.46 9.19
C ALA A 262 7.03 3.77 9.28
N GLN A 263 6.55 4.71 10.11
CA GLN A 263 7.25 5.96 10.40
C GLN A 263 8.56 5.74 11.16
N SER A 264 8.53 4.93 12.20
CA SER A 264 9.70 4.68 13.07
C SER A 264 10.76 3.77 12.46
N ALA A 265 10.37 2.79 11.63
CA ALA A 265 11.29 1.80 11.05
C ALA A 265 11.94 2.26 9.72
N TYR A 266 11.85 3.54 9.37
CA TYR A 266 12.27 4.09 8.07
C TYR A 266 11.56 3.46 6.85
N LEU A 267 10.39 2.83 7.06
CA LEU A 267 9.51 2.32 6.00
C LEU A 267 8.52 3.38 5.49
N GLU A 268 8.65 4.63 5.94
CA GLU A 268 7.88 5.82 5.49
C GLU A 268 7.73 5.88 3.97
N LYS A 269 8.71 5.32 3.26
CA LYS A 269 8.87 5.34 1.81
C LYS A 269 7.94 4.38 1.04
N LEU A 270 7.21 3.51 1.72
CA LEU A 270 6.45 2.40 1.10
C LEU A 270 4.94 2.38 1.40
N ILE A 271 4.44 3.18 2.36
CA ILE A 271 3.04 3.11 2.80
C ILE A 271 2.31 4.43 2.51
N PHE A 272 1.34 4.38 1.58
CA PHE A 272 0.49 5.53 1.20
C PHE A 272 -0.92 5.45 1.79
N LEU A 273 -1.05 4.88 2.99
CA LEU A 273 -2.32 4.83 3.71
C LEU A 273 -2.74 6.25 4.07
N THR A 274 -3.88 6.68 3.51
CA THR A 274 -4.43 8.00 3.79
C THR A 274 -5.48 7.88 4.89
N PHE A 275 -5.10 8.19 6.13
CA PHE A 275 -6.07 8.46 7.19
C PHE A 275 -6.45 9.94 7.10
N ARG A 276 -7.71 10.25 6.78
CA ARG A 276 -8.20 11.62 6.93
C ARG A 276 -8.83 11.78 8.31
N GLY A 277 -8.00 12.26 9.24
CA GLY A 277 -8.44 12.93 10.46
C GLY A 277 -8.67 14.41 10.16
N HIS A 278 -9.79 15.00 10.59
CA HIS A 278 -9.87 16.45 10.72
C HIS A 278 -9.14 16.88 11.99
N SER A 279 -8.16 17.77 11.88
CA SER A 279 -7.71 18.53 13.04
C SER A 279 -8.76 19.62 13.30
N VAL A 280 -9.66 19.39 14.26
CA VAL A 280 -10.44 20.48 14.83
C VAL A 280 -9.48 21.25 15.73
N SER A 281 -8.82 22.27 15.18
CA SER A 281 -8.15 23.28 16.00
C SER A 281 -9.22 23.95 16.86
N SER A 282 -9.14 23.72 18.18
CA SER A 282 -9.93 24.39 19.20
C SER A 282 -9.72 25.91 19.17
#